data_AF-A0A822DMS2-F1
#
_entry.id   AF-A0A822DMS2-F1
#
_cell.length_a   1.000
_cell.length_b   1.000
_cell.length_c   1.000
_cell.angle_alpha   90.00
_cell.angle_beta   90.00
_cell.angle_gamma   90.00
#
_symmetry.space_group_name_H-M   'P 1'
#
loop_
_entity.id
_entity.type
_entity.pdbx_description
1 polymer ?
#
loop_
_entity_poly.entity_id
_entity_poly.type
_entity_poly.pdbx_seq_one_letter_code
_entity_poly.pdbx_strand_id
1 'polypeptide(L)'
;HEVHSPKLFYPAVGCLQIAYRLTTNGKLQEAVEKFRSILLSVALCFVESRQDILESQQLTEICKEYIVGLQMLMAKKNLAKDDHDIN
;
A
#
# COMPACT_ATOMS: atom_id res chain seq x y z
N HIS A 1 19.90 7.13 -25.98
CA HIS A 1 20.20 6.54 -24.66
C HIS A 1 18.88 6.35 -23.96
N GLU A 2 18.37 5.13 -24.05
CA GLU A 2 17.09 4.72 -23.49
C GLU A 2 17.19 4.80 -21.97
N VAL A 3 16.47 5.74 -21.38
CA VAL A 3 16.36 5.92 -19.92
C VAL A 3 15.61 4.69 -19.42
N HIS A 4 16.37 3.66 -19.06
CA HIS A 4 15.82 2.39 -18.61
C HIS A 4 15.22 2.61 -17.21
N SER A 5 13.99 3.11 -17.15
CA SER A 5 13.19 3.02 -15.93
C SER A 5 13.22 1.55 -15.48
N PRO A 6 13.58 1.26 -14.21
CA PRO A 6 13.78 -0.11 -13.78
C PRO A 6 12.48 -0.91 -14.00
N LYS A 7 12.58 -2.00 -14.78
CA LYS A 7 11.44 -2.85 -15.21
C LYS A 7 10.60 -3.40 -14.04
N LEU A 8 11.11 -3.33 -12.81
CA LEU A 8 10.45 -3.75 -11.58
C LEU A 8 9.56 -2.66 -10.92
N PHE A 9 9.70 -1.39 -11.30
CA PHE A 9 8.91 -0.30 -10.74
C PHE A 9 7.47 -0.29 -11.28
N TYR A 10 7.30 -0.61 -12.57
CA TYR A 10 6.00 -0.66 -13.24
C TYR A 10 4.98 -1.63 -12.60
N PRO A 11 5.34 -2.88 -12.21
CA PRO A 11 4.42 -3.76 -11.53
C PRO A 11 3.99 -3.24 -10.15
N ALA A 12 4.85 -2.52 -9.42
CA ALA A 12 4.50 -1.94 -8.13
C ALA A 12 3.41 -0.85 -8.25
N VAL A 13 3.49 -0.02 -9.31
CA VAL A 13 2.47 1.00 -9.61
C VAL A 13 1.13 0.37 -10.03
N GLY A 14 1.16 -0.73 -10.80
CA GLY A 14 -0.04 -1.50 -11.13
C GLY A 14 -0.73 -2.10 -9.89
N CYS A 15 0.06 -2.61 -8.93
CA CYS A 15 -0.45 -3.08 -7.65
C CYS A 15 -1.10 -1.96 -6.82
N LEU A 16 -0.62 -0.72 -6.94
CA LEU A 16 -1.18 0.43 -6.21
C LEU A 16 -2.62 0.75 -6.66
N GLN A 17 -2.89 0.74 -7.97
CA GLN A 17 -4.25 0.94 -8.48
C GLN A 17 -5.23 -0.13 -7.99
N ILE A 18 -4.76 -1.38 -7.88
CA ILE A 18 -5.55 -2.48 -7.32
C ILE A 18 -5.84 -2.25 -5.83
N ALA A 19 -4.84 -1.82 -5.05
CA ALA A 19 -5.00 -1.52 -3.63
C ALA A 19 -6.02 -0.39 -3.39
N TYR A 20 -6.00 0.65 -4.22
CA TYR A 20 -7.01 1.71 -4.17
C TYR A 20 -8.42 1.19 -4.48
N ARG A 21 -8.58 0.37 -5.52
CA ARG A 21 -9.87 -0.23 -5.85
C ARG A 21 -10.42 -1.09 -4.70
N LEU A 22 -9.57 -1.88 -4.05
CA LEU A 22 -9.94 -2.69 -2.89
C LEU A 22 -10.40 -1.85 -1.70
N THR A 23 -9.74 -0.70 -1.48
CA THR A 23 -10.12 0.26 -0.45
C THR A 23 -11.52 0.82 -0.70
N THR A 24 -11.81 1.27 -1.93
CA THR A 24 -13.13 1.79 -2.30
C THR A 24 -14.22 0.72 -2.22
N ASN A 25 -13.88 -0.54 -2.53
CA ASN A 25 -14.81 -1.67 -2.44
C ASN A 25 -15.00 -2.19 -1.00
N GLY A 26 -14.38 -1.56 0.01
CA GLY A 26 -14.52 -1.95 1.41
C GLY A 26 -13.77 -3.22 1.81
N LYS A 27 -12.95 -3.79 0.91
CA LYS A 27 -12.10 -4.98 1.15
C LYS A 27 -10.79 -4.58 1.84
N LEU A 28 -10.92 -4.04 3.04
CA LEU A 28 -9.82 -3.34 3.73
C LEU A 28 -8.63 -4.26 4.03
N GLN A 29 -8.90 -5.51 4.44
CA GLN A 29 -7.84 -6.48 4.72
C GLN A 29 -7.04 -6.85 3.47
N GLU A 30 -7.72 -7.14 2.35
CA GLU A 30 -7.08 -7.42 1.06
C GLU A 30 -6.28 -6.21 0.57
N ALA A 31 -6.78 -4.98 0.80
CA ALA A 31 -6.05 -3.75 0.47
C ALA A 31 -4.74 -3.64 1.26
N VAL A 32 -4.77 -3.88 2.58
CA VAL A 32 -3.58 -3.87 3.45
C VAL A 32 -2.53 -4.89 2.97
N GLU A 33 -2.95 -6.09 2.59
CA GLU A 33 -2.06 -7.12 2.04
C GLU A 33 -1.40 -6.67 0.74
N LYS A 34 -2.15 -5.98 -0.14
CA LYS A 34 -1.57 -5.41 -1.37
C LYS A 34 -0.57 -4.30 -1.09
N PHE A 35 -0.86 -3.38 -0.17
CA PHE A 35 0.11 -2.34 0.22
C PHE A 35 1.39 -2.93 0.83
N ARG A 36 1.27 -3.99 1.65
CA ARG A 36 2.44 -4.72 2.19
C ARG A 36 3.25 -5.41 1.09
N SER A 37 2.58 -6.01 0.11
CA SER A 37 3.25 -6.61 -1.04
C SER A 37 4.04 -5.57 -1.84
N ILE A 38 3.50 -4.36 -2.04
CA ILE A 38 4.20 -3.27 -2.71
C ILE A 38 5.45 -2.86 -1.92
N LEU A 39 5.34 -2.68 -0.60
CA LEU A 39 6.47 -2.34 0.27
C LEU A 39 7.58 -3.39 0.20
N LEU A 40 7.23 -4.68 0.18
CA LEU A 40 8.20 -5.76 0.05
C LEU A 40 8.90 -5.71 -1.32
N SER A 41 8.16 -5.45 -2.40
CA SER A 41 8.74 -5.26 -3.73
C SER A 41 9.72 -4.08 -3.75
N VAL A 42 9.35 -2.93 -3.17
CA VAL A 42 10.22 -1.75 -3.09
C VAL A 42 11.52 -2.05 -2.31
N ALA A 43 11.43 -2.79 -1.20
CA ALA A 43 12.60 -3.17 -0.41
C ALA A 43 13.59 -4.09 -1.15
N LEU A 44 13.10 -4.83 -2.15
CA LEU A 44 13.90 -5.73 -2.99
C LEU A 44 14.30 -5.08 -4.33
N CYS A 45 13.84 -3.87 -4.63
CA CYS A 45 14.21 -3.14 -5.84
C CYS A 45 15.60 -2.54 -5.70
N PHE A 46 16.42 -2.75 -6.73
CA PHE A 46 17.64 -2.00 -6.92
C PHE A 46 17.30 -0.67 -7.63
N VAL A 47 17.69 0.45 -7.03
CA VAL A 47 17.47 1.80 -7.56
C VAL A 47 18.82 2.41 -7.96
N GLU A 48 18.93 2.88 -9.20
CA GLU A 48 20.17 3.39 -9.78
C GLU A 48 20.20 4.91 -9.84
N SER A 49 19.04 5.53 -10.08
CA SER A 49 18.91 6.99 -10.22
C SER A 49 18.44 7.66 -8.92
N ARG A 50 18.89 8.91 -8.72
CA ARG A 50 18.36 9.77 -7.66
C ARG A 50 16.85 9.97 -7.77
N GLN A 51 16.30 9.97 -8.98
CA GLN A 51 14.87 10.10 -9.19
C GLN A 51 14.11 8.85 -8.73
N ASP A 52 14.62 7.65 -9.05
CA ASP A 52 14.02 6.38 -8.62
C ASP A 52 14.01 6.24 -7.09
N ILE A 53 15.04 6.76 -6.42
CA ILE A 53 15.10 6.81 -4.95
C ILE A 53 13.94 7.65 -4.40
N LEU A 54 13.71 8.85 -4.96
CA LEU A 54 12.66 9.76 -4.51
C LEU A 54 11.26 9.17 -4.75
N GLU A 55 11.04 8.58 -5.94
CA GLU A 55 9.77 7.94 -6.27
C GLU A 55 9.50 6.72 -5.37
N SER A 56 10.52 5.91 -5.07
CA SER A 56 10.41 4.77 -4.15
C SER A 56 10.12 5.21 -2.71
N GLN A 57 10.70 6.32 -2.27
CA GLN A 57 10.42 6.92 -0.96
C GLN A 57 8.97 7.41 -0.87
N GLN A 58 8.49 8.13 -1.89
CA GLN A 58 7.09 8.56 -1.96
C GLN A 58 6.12 7.37 -1.96
N LEU A 59 6.39 6.34 -2.77
CA LEU A 59 5.56 5.14 -2.79
C LEU A 59 5.52 4.44 -1.42
N THR A 60 6.66 4.39 -0.73
CA THR A 60 6.77 3.83 0.62
C THR A 60 5.91 4.59 1.62
N GLU A 61 5.94 5.93 1.56
CA GLU A 61 5.16 6.80 2.44
C GLU A 61 3.66 6.59 2.23
N ILE A 62 3.20 6.62 0.98
CA ILE A 62 1.81 6.35 0.61
C ILE A 62 1.35 4.99 1.17
N CYS A 63 2.12 3.92 0.96
CA CYS A 63 1.73 2.59 1.42
C CYS A 63 1.64 2.52 2.95
N LYS A 64 2.54 3.17 3.68
CA LYS A 64 2.52 3.20 5.15
C LYS A 64 1.29 3.93 5.69
N GLU A 65 0.99 5.10 5.15
CA GLU A 65 -0.17 5.89 5.55
C GLU A 65 -1.49 5.12 5.33
N TYR A 66 -1.63 4.48 4.18
CA TYR A 66 -2.80 3.66 3.88
C TYR A 66 -2.93 2.46 4.82
N ILE A 67 -1.83 1.74 5.11
CA ILE A 67 -1.88 0.59 6.02
C ILE A 67 -2.37 1.04 7.40
N VAL A 68 -1.80 2.11 7.96
CA VAL A 68 -2.19 2.62 9.28
C VAL A 68 -3.65 3.07 9.28
N GLY A 69 -4.05 3.88 8.30
CA GLY A 69 -5.43 4.38 8.21
C GLY A 69 -6.47 3.26 8.08
N LEU A 70 -6.19 2.25 7.26
CA LEU A 70 -7.07 1.09 7.09
C LEU A 70 -7.16 0.23 8.36
N GLN A 71 -6.03 0.00 9.03
CA GLN A 71 -6.01 -0.76 10.29
C GLN A 71 -6.78 -0.03 11.40
N MET A 72 -6.63 1.29 11.51
CA MET A 72 -7.41 2.11 12.45
C MET A 72 -8.91 2.03 12.15
N LEU A 73 -9.30 2.10 10.87
CA LEU A 73 -10.69 2.00 10.44
C LEU A 73 -11.30 0.63 10.79
N MET A 74 -10.55 -0.45 10.59
CA MET A 74 -10.96 -1.81 10.97
C MET A 74 -11.08 -1.96 12.49
N ALA A 75 -10.10 -1.47 13.25
CA ALA A 75 -10.14 -1.50 14.71
C ALA A 75 -11.38 -0.76 15.25
N LYS A 76 -11.68 0.44 14.72
CA LYS A 76 -12.90 1.19 15.07
C LYS A 76 -14.18 0.40 14.80
N LYS A 77 -14.26 -0.31 13.67
CA LYS A 77 -15.42 -1.15 13.33
C LYS A 77 -15.56 -2.37 14.25
N ASN A 78 -14.45 -2.92 14.73
CA ASN A 78 -14.48 -4.07 15.64
C ASN A 78 -14.94 -3.63 17.04
N LEU A 79 -14.39 -2.53 17.56
CA LEU A 79 -14.81 -1.98 18.86
C LEU A 79 -16.30 -1.63 18.90
N ALA A 80 -16.85 -1.10 17.80
CA ALA A 80 -18.28 -0.78 17.71
C ALA A 80 -19.19 -2.02 17.66
N LYS A 81 -18.67 -3.18 17.27
CA LYS A 81 -19.43 -4.45 17.32
C LYS A 81 -19.42 -5.01 18.72
N ASP A 82 -18.25 -5.05 19.36
CA ASP A 82 -18.11 -5.55 20.72
C ASP A 82 -19.04 -4.80 21.69
N ASP A 83 -19.16 -3.47 21.56
CA ASP A 83 -20.05 -2.65 22.41
C ASP A 83 -21.56 -2.94 22.19
N HIS A 84 -21.96 -3.42 21.00
CA HIS A 84 -23.34 -3.80 20.71
C HIS A 84 -23.71 -5.15 21.34
N ASP A 85 -22.74 -6.04 21.56
CA ASP A 85 -22.95 -7.36 22.17
C ASP A 85 -22.98 -7.34 23.71
N ILE A 86 -22.66 -6.20 24.36
CA ILE A 86 -22.68 -6.05 25.84
C ILE A 86 -23.93 -5.31 26.38
N ASN A 87 -24.96 -5.06 25.55
CA ASN A 87 -26.25 -4.50 25.99
C ASN A 87 -27.42 -5.45 25.79
#